data_AF-A0A2W6PCV1-F1
#
_entry.id   AF-A0A2W6PCV1-F1
#
_cell.length_a   1.000
_cell.length_b   1.000
_cell.length_c   1.000
_cell.angle_alpha   90.00
_cell.angle_beta   90.00
_cell.angle_gamma   90.00
#
_symmetry.space_group_name_H-M   'P 1'
#
loop_
_entity.id
_entity.type
_entity.pdbx_description
1 polymer ?
#
loop_
_entity_poly.entity_id
_entity_poly.type
_entity_poly.pdbx_seq_one_letter_code
_entity_poly.pdbx_strand_id
1 'polypeptide(L)' 'MADLRKAARGRECQVRIPGVCNGNSETSILAHIRLAGLCGTGIKPPDLIATIA' A
#
# COMPACT_ATOMS: atom_id res chain seq x y z
N MET A 1 -0.75 -13.41 -13.33
CA MET A 1 -1.11 -12.63 -12.12
C MET A 1 -1.03 -11.16 -12.46
N ALA A 2 -2.01 -10.33 -12.09
CA ALA A 2 -1.94 -8.89 -12.33
C ALA A 2 -0.88 -8.24 -11.42
N ASP A 3 -0.19 -7.19 -11.91
CA ASP A 3 0.76 -6.41 -11.12
C ASP A 3 -0.01 -5.45 -10.20
N LEU A 4 -0.24 -5.89 -8.95
CA LEU A 4 -1.02 -5.14 -7.96
C LEU A 4 -0.41 -3.75 -7.65
N ARG A 5 0.91 -3.60 -7.78
CA ARG A 5 1.59 -2.32 -7.51
C ARG A 5 1.22 -1.28 -8.56
N LYS A 6 1.17 -1.69 -9.83
CA LYS A 6 0.70 -0.84 -10.92
C LYS A 6 -0.81 -0.59 -10.82
N ALA A 7 -1.57 -1.60 -10.43
CA ALA A 7 -3.02 -1.48 -10.28
C ALA A 7 -3.45 -0.52 -9.16
N ALA A 8 -2.61 -0.32 -8.14
CA ALA A 8 -2.89 0.63 -7.05
C ALA A 8 -2.70 2.10 -7.44
N ARG A 9 -1.94 2.40 -8.50
CA ARG A 9 -1.65 3.77 -8.92
C ARG A 9 -2.92 4.47 -9.41
N GLY A 10 -3.19 5.68 -8.91
CA GLY A 10 -4.39 6.44 -9.29
C GLY A 10 -5.68 5.94 -8.63
N ARG A 11 -5.59 4.98 -7.71
CA ARG A 11 -6.73 4.50 -6.92
C ARG A 11 -6.84 5.29 -5.64
N GLU A 12 -8.02 5.31 -5.05
CA GLU A 12 -8.28 6.05 -3.84
C GLU A 12 -7.61 5.41 -2.61
N CYS A 13 -6.95 6.25 -1.78
CA CYS A 13 -6.39 5.86 -0.49
C CYS A 13 -7.44 5.18 0.40
N GLN A 14 -7.14 3.97 0.85
CA GLN A 14 -8.02 3.19 1.73
C GLN A 14 -7.70 3.39 3.22
N VAL A 15 -6.55 4.00 3.57
CA VAL A 15 -6.16 4.23 4.97
C VAL A 15 -6.91 5.41 5.59
N ARG A 16 -7.07 6.51 4.83
CA ARG A 16 -7.89 7.69 5.18
C ARG A 16 -7.70 8.22 6.62
N ILE A 17 -6.46 8.33 7.09
CA ILE A 17 -6.15 8.89 8.42
C ILE A 17 -6.58 10.37 8.48
N PRO A 18 -7.46 10.77 9.42
CA PRO A 18 -7.89 12.16 9.56
C PRO A 18 -6.71 13.10 9.83
N GLY A 19 -6.67 14.24 9.14
CA GLY A 19 -5.61 15.26 9.28
C GLY A 19 -4.26 14.90 8.65
N VAL A 20 -4.07 13.67 8.17
CA VAL A 20 -2.83 13.21 7.50
C VAL A 20 -3.09 12.86 6.03
N CYS A 21 -4.22 12.22 5.73
CA CYS A 21 -4.58 11.87 4.35
C CYS A 21 -4.85 13.13 3.53
N ASN A 22 -4.20 13.23 2.37
CA ASN A 22 -4.35 14.36 1.46
C ASN A 22 -5.55 14.22 0.50
N GLY A 23 -6.21 13.05 0.45
CA GLY A 23 -7.33 12.77 -0.45
C GLY A 23 -6.98 12.71 -1.95
N ASN A 24 -5.69 12.78 -2.32
CA ASN A 24 -5.25 12.79 -3.72
C ASN A 24 -4.88 11.39 -4.21
N SER A 25 -5.75 10.80 -5.04
CA SER A 25 -5.56 9.45 -5.62
C SER A 25 -4.35 9.35 -6.56
N GLU A 26 -3.85 10.45 -7.12
CA GLU A 26 -2.65 10.44 -7.97
C GLU A 26 -1.37 10.10 -7.18
N THR A 27 -1.39 10.37 -5.87
CA THR A 27 -0.27 10.08 -4.96
C THR A 27 -0.31 8.67 -4.39
N SER A 28 -1.41 7.93 -4.61
CA SER A 28 -1.61 6.64 -3.99
C SER A 28 -0.80 5.52 -4.66
N ILE A 29 -0.25 4.66 -3.81
CA ILE A 29 0.54 3.49 -4.19
C ILE A 29 0.12 2.26 -3.38
N LEU A 30 0.67 1.10 -3.73
CA LEU A 30 0.52 -0.10 -2.90
C LEU A 30 1.54 -0.08 -1.75
N ALA A 31 1.07 0.18 -0.53
CA ALA A 31 1.88 0.25 0.69
C ALA A 31 1.82 -1.08 1.47
N HIS A 32 2.96 -1.75 1.62
CA HIS A 32 3.06 -3.02 2.35
C HIS A 32 2.87 -2.84 3.85
N ILE A 33 2.05 -3.71 4.44
CA ILE A 33 1.86 -3.74 5.88
C ILE A 33 2.99 -4.58 6.52
N ARG A 34 3.63 -4.00 7.53
CA ARG A 34 4.68 -4.68 8.29
C ARG A 34 4.04 -5.57 9.35
N LEU A 35 3.95 -6.86 9.06
CA LEU A 35 3.48 -7.88 9.99
C LEU A 35 4.65 -8.77 10.43
N ALA A 36 4.70 -9.12 11.71
CA ALA A 36 5.71 -10.05 12.23
C ALA A 36 5.65 -11.39 11.47
N GLY A 37 6.82 -11.95 11.15
CA GLY A 37 6.94 -13.19 10.36
C GLY A 37 6.82 -13.02 8.84
N LEU A 38 6.36 -11.86 8.34
CA LEU A 38 6.22 -11.58 6.90
C LEU A 38 7.08 -10.39 6.43
N CYS A 39 7.83 -9.75 7.32
CA CYS A 39 8.68 -8.60 7.03
C CYS A 39 9.98 -8.64 7.86
N GLY A 40 11.04 -7.96 7.38
CA GLY A 40 12.34 -7.93 8.04
C GLY A 40 13.46 -7.41 7.12
N THR A 41 14.70 -7.41 7.61
CA THR A 41 15.86 -7.02 6.82
C THR A 41 16.02 -7.96 5.63
N GLY A 42 16.01 -7.41 4.40
CA GLY A 42 16.09 -8.20 3.17
C GLY A 42 14.81 -8.95 2.79
N ILE A 43 13.73 -8.82 3.56
CA ILE A 43 12.46 -9.51 3.31
C ILE A 43 11.40 -8.51 2.88
N LYS A 44 11.03 -8.57 1.61
CA LYS A 44 9.90 -7.81 1.07
C LYS A 44 8.58 -8.54 1.38
N PRO A 45 7.60 -7.88 2.03
CA PRO A 45 6.29 -8.48 2.26
C PRO A 45 5.54 -8.79 0.95
N PRO A 46 4.65 -9.80 0.96
CA PRO A 46 3.82 -10.14 -0.18
C PRO A 46 2.86 -8.99 -0.53
N ASP A 47 2.59 -8.80 -1.82
CA ASP A 47 1.73 -7.72 -2.32
C ASP A 47 0.25 -7.86 -1.88
N LEU A 48 -0.15 -9.05 -1.40
CA LEU A 48 -1.47 -9.29 -0.78
C LEU A 48 -1.59 -8.67 0.62
N ILE A 49 -0.47 -8.47 1.32
CA ILE A 49 -0.43 -7.88 2.66
C ILE A 49 -0.02 -6.42 2.51
N ALA A 50 -0.87 -5.67 1.83
CA ALA A 50 -0.68 -4.28 1.51
C ALA A 50 -2.02 -3.55 1.41
N THR A 51 -1.99 -2.22 1.48
CA THR A 51 -3.16 -1.35 1.30
C THR A 51 -2.83 -0.24 0.30
N ILE A 52 -3.86 0.38 -0.28
CA ILE A 52 -3.67 1.57 -1.11
C ILE A 52 -3.55 2.76 -0.16
N ALA A 53 -2.39 3.41 -0.17
CA ALA A 53 -2.11 4.59 0.65
C ALA A 53 -1.68 5.74 -0.26
#